data_AF-A0A4R1FT15-F1
#
_entry.id   AF-A0A4R1FT15-F1
#
_cell.length_a   1.000
_cell.length_b   1.000
_cell.length_c   1.000
_cell.angle_alpha   90.00
_cell.angle_beta   90.00
_cell.angle_gamma   90.00
#
_symmetry.space_group_name_H-M   'P 1'
#
loop_
_entity.id
_entity.type
_entity.pdbx_description
1 polymer ?
#
loop_
_entity_poly.entity_id
_entity_poly.type
_entity_poly.pdbx_seq_one_letter_code
_entity_poly.pdbx_strand_id
1 'polypeptide(L)'
;MTIDRQILDKGGHKLGERFMRRYVYDVAPGVDGKWIRLRDNGSRTTLAVKEITSDAIDGTHEVEVSVDDFAATNSLLEMMGFSAKSYQETKRTSYTLDGADLELDTWPGIPPYLEIEAATKADVVRVAELLGYTEADLTGENTIKIYARHGIDLNTIRELRF
;
A
#
# COMPACT_ATOMS: atom_id res chain seq x y z
N MET A 1 -0.79 17.66 17.27
CA MET A 1 -1.81 16.61 17.51
C MET A 1 -1.54 15.51 16.48
N THR A 2 -1.50 14.23 16.87
CA THR A 2 -1.23 13.15 15.91
C THR A 2 -2.44 12.91 15.02
N ILE A 3 -2.22 12.38 13.81
CA ILE A 3 -3.30 12.08 12.87
C ILE A 3 -4.30 11.06 13.46
N ASP A 4 -3.82 10.06 14.18
CA ASP A 4 -4.66 9.09 14.90
C ASP A 4 -5.63 9.78 15.85
N ARG A 5 -5.14 10.79 16.59
CA ARG A 5 -5.97 11.52 17.53
C ARG A 5 -7.00 12.39 16.80
N GLN A 6 -6.63 13.00 15.68
CA GLN A 6 -7.55 13.78 14.86
C GLN A 6 -8.68 12.91 14.31
N ILE A 7 -8.38 11.72 13.81
CA ILE A 7 -9.39 10.77 13.31
C ILE A 7 -10.40 10.44 14.41
N LEU A 8 -9.93 10.08 15.61
CA LEU A 8 -10.80 9.74 16.73
C LEU A 8 -11.65 10.93 17.20
N ASP A 9 -11.07 12.12 17.27
CA ASP A 9 -11.79 13.33 17.69
C ASP A 9 -12.84 13.80 16.66
N LYS A 10 -12.74 13.34 15.41
CA LYS A 10 -13.75 13.53 14.36
C LYS A 10 -14.81 12.43 14.31
N GLY A 11 -14.80 11.51 15.28
CA GLY A 11 -15.77 10.41 15.38
C GLY A 11 -15.34 9.15 14.62
N GLY A 12 -14.08 9.05 14.20
CA GLY A 12 -13.56 7.84 13.57
C GLY A 12 -13.34 6.71 14.57
N HIS A 13 -13.29 5.48 14.05
CA HIS A 13 -13.11 4.27 14.84
C HIS A 13 -11.85 3.51 14.42
N LYS A 14 -11.00 3.17 15.39
CA LYS A 14 -9.83 2.30 15.16
C LYS A 14 -10.29 0.86 14.95
N LEU A 15 -9.89 0.26 13.84
CA LEU A 15 -10.17 -1.13 13.50
C LEU A 15 -9.06 -2.08 13.94
N GLY A 16 -7.81 -1.62 13.98
CA GLY A 16 -6.69 -2.42 14.45
C GLY A 16 -5.34 -2.00 13.87
N GLU A 17 -4.32 -2.77 14.22
CA GLU A 17 -2.96 -2.63 13.72
C GLU A 17 -2.50 -3.94 13.09
N ARG A 18 -1.75 -3.85 11.99
CA ARG A 18 -1.24 -5.00 11.27
C ARG A 18 0.20 -4.78 10.86
N PHE A 19 1.02 -5.80 11.04
CA PHE A 19 2.30 -5.91 10.37
C PHE A 19 2.07 -6.63 9.04
N MET A 20 2.60 -6.07 7.96
CA MET A 20 2.47 -6.61 6.62
C MET A 20 3.84 -6.85 6.01
N ARG A 21 3.94 -7.90 5.20
CA ARG A 21 5.14 -8.23 4.44
C ARG A 21 4.77 -8.63 3.03
N ARG A 22 5.64 -8.32 2.07
CA ARG A 22 5.43 -8.70 0.67
C ARG A 22 6.73 -9.00 -0.04
N TYR A 23 6.66 -9.93 -0.98
CA TYR A 23 7.63 -10.04 -2.08
C TYR A 23 7.06 -9.35 -3.32
N VAL A 24 7.95 -8.72 -4.07
CA VAL A 24 7.67 -8.13 -5.37
C VAL A 24 8.54 -8.82 -6.40
N TYR A 25 7.97 -9.20 -7.53
CA TYR A 25 8.66 -9.84 -8.65
C TYR A 25 8.29 -9.10 -9.94
N ASP A 26 9.17 -9.16 -10.93
CA ASP A 26 8.82 -8.74 -12.28
C ASP A 26 7.99 -9.86 -12.94
N VAL A 27 6.98 -9.47 -13.75
CA VAL A 27 6.23 -10.45 -14.55
C VAL A 27 7.11 -11.01 -15.67
N ALA A 28 7.88 -10.13 -16.30
CA ALA A 28 8.92 -10.46 -17.26
C ALA A 28 9.98 -9.35 -17.22
N PRO A 29 11.25 -9.66 -17.55
CA PRO A 29 12.31 -8.66 -17.59
C PRO A 29 11.95 -7.48 -18.51
N GLY A 30 12.09 -6.25 -18.01
CA GLY A 30 11.89 -5.03 -18.78
C GLY A 30 10.43 -4.62 -19.03
N VAL A 31 9.44 -5.29 -18.40
CA VAL A 31 8.05 -4.82 -18.43
C VAL A 31 7.83 -3.83 -17.29
N ASP A 32 7.88 -2.55 -17.62
CA ASP A 32 7.58 -1.49 -16.68
C ASP A 32 6.07 -1.40 -16.39
N GLY A 33 5.73 -0.89 -15.20
CA GLY A 33 4.33 -0.68 -14.80
C GLY A 33 3.56 -1.95 -14.45
N LYS A 34 4.13 -3.15 -14.60
CA LYS A 34 3.48 -4.43 -14.27
C LYS A 34 4.34 -5.33 -13.37
N TRP A 35 3.77 -5.87 -12.30
CA TRP A 35 4.52 -6.68 -11.33
C TRP A 35 3.67 -7.74 -10.66
N ILE A 36 4.34 -8.77 -10.14
CA ILE A 36 3.75 -9.77 -9.25
C ILE A 36 3.97 -9.31 -7.81
N ARG A 37 2.95 -9.46 -6.96
CA ARG A 37 3.03 -9.22 -5.53
C ARG A 37 2.50 -10.42 -4.77
N LEU A 38 3.33 -11.02 -3.94
CA LEU A 38 2.92 -11.96 -2.90
C LEU A 38 2.89 -11.20 -1.58
N ARG A 39 1.74 -11.06 -0.93
CA ARG A 39 1.58 -10.25 0.28
C ARG A 39 0.90 -11.06 1.38
N ASP A 40 1.44 -10.96 2.58
CA ASP A 40 0.77 -11.29 3.83
C ASP A 40 0.44 -9.97 4.54
N ASN A 41 -0.85 -9.68 4.69
CA ASN A 41 -1.32 -8.43 5.29
C ASN A 41 -1.61 -8.53 6.80
N GLY A 42 -1.17 -9.62 7.45
CA GLY A 42 -1.44 -9.92 8.85
C GLY A 42 -2.81 -10.56 9.09
N SER A 43 -3.62 -10.79 8.06
CA SER A 43 -4.92 -11.47 8.15
C SER A 43 -5.14 -12.51 7.05
N ARG A 44 -4.66 -12.25 5.84
CA ARG A 44 -4.68 -13.18 4.71
C ARG A 44 -3.43 -13.03 3.87
N THR A 45 -3.11 -14.09 3.14
CA THR A 45 -2.05 -14.07 2.13
C THR A 45 -2.67 -14.03 0.74
N THR A 46 -2.17 -13.13 -0.11
CA THR A 46 -2.63 -12.99 -1.49
C THR A 46 -1.47 -12.97 -2.47
N LEU A 47 -1.70 -13.54 -3.66
CA LEU A 47 -0.85 -13.41 -4.82
C LEU A 47 -1.60 -12.60 -5.87
N ALA A 48 -0.95 -11.56 -6.39
CA ALA A 48 -1.55 -10.67 -7.36
C ALA A 48 -0.61 -10.32 -8.50
N VAL A 49 -1.17 -10.07 -9.68
CA VAL A 49 -0.50 -9.32 -10.74
C VAL A 49 -1.14 -7.94 -10.82
N LYS A 50 -0.34 -6.89 -10.67
CA LYS A 50 -0.77 -5.50 -10.73
C LYS A 50 -0.19 -4.82 -11.96
N GLU A 51 -0.96 -3.89 -12.53
CA GLU A 51 -0.57 -3.08 -13.69
C GLU A 51 -1.04 -1.64 -13.50
N ILE A 52 -0.11 -0.69 -13.57
CA ILE A 52 -0.41 0.74 -13.61
C ILE A 52 -0.53 1.14 -15.08
N THR A 53 -1.73 1.57 -15.46
CA THR A 53 -2.05 2.10 -16.78
C THR A 53 -2.10 3.62 -16.80
N SER A 54 -2.32 4.28 -15.65
CA SER A 54 -2.20 5.73 -15.49
C SER A 54 -2.05 6.14 -14.01
N ASP A 55 -1.76 7.43 -13.76
CA ASP A 55 -1.75 8.03 -12.42
C ASP A 55 -3.15 8.48 -11.92
N ALA A 56 -4.21 8.16 -12.67
CA ALA A 56 -5.58 8.43 -12.23
C ALA A 56 -5.98 7.47 -11.09
N ILE A 57 -7.04 7.83 -10.35
CA ILE A 57 -7.56 7.04 -9.21
C ILE A 57 -7.92 5.60 -9.62
N ASP A 58 -8.38 5.41 -10.86
CA ASP A 58 -8.74 4.11 -11.46
C ASP A 58 -7.62 3.52 -12.33
N GLY A 59 -6.42 4.11 -12.32
CA GLY A 59 -5.32 3.75 -13.20
C GLY A 59 -4.60 2.44 -12.86
N THR A 60 -5.02 1.72 -11.82
CA THR A 60 -4.40 0.43 -11.42
C THR A 60 -5.36 -0.73 -11.64
N HIS A 61 -4.96 -1.68 -12.48
CA HIS A 61 -5.63 -2.97 -12.63
C HIS A 61 -4.92 -4.05 -11.82
N GLU A 62 -5.70 -4.94 -11.21
CA GLU A 62 -5.17 -6.05 -10.40
C GLU A 62 -6.01 -7.31 -10.63
N VAL A 63 -5.32 -8.44 -10.79
CA VAL A 63 -5.91 -9.77 -10.61
C VAL A 63 -5.27 -10.35 -9.36
N GLU A 64 -6.08 -10.56 -8.31
CA GLU A 64 -5.64 -11.05 -6.99
C GLU A 64 -6.36 -12.36 -6.65
N VAL A 65 -5.61 -13.31 -6.08
CA VAL A 65 -6.15 -14.54 -5.49
C VAL A 65 -5.63 -14.71 -4.08
N SER A 66 -6.43 -15.35 -3.22
CA SER A 66 -5.97 -15.82 -1.92
C SER A 66 -5.09 -17.06 -2.08
N VAL A 67 -4.05 -17.17 -1.25
CA VAL A 67 -3.20 -18.35 -1.12
C VAL A 67 -3.06 -18.72 0.35
N ASP A 68 -2.84 -20.00 0.63
CA ASP A 68 -2.90 -20.50 2.00
C ASP A 68 -1.64 -20.21 2.82
N ASP A 69 -0.46 -20.18 2.19
CA ASP A 69 0.82 -20.02 2.87
C ASP A 69 1.80 -19.10 2.11
N PHE A 70 2.34 -18.10 2.82
CA PHE A 70 3.25 -17.10 2.26
C PHE A 70 4.62 -17.67 1.88
N ALA A 71 5.21 -18.53 2.72
CA ALA A 71 6.54 -19.06 2.47
C ALA A 71 6.52 -20.11 1.34
N ALA A 72 5.54 -21.02 1.36
CA ALA A 72 5.35 -22.04 0.34
C ALA A 72 5.04 -21.41 -1.02
N THR A 73 4.22 -20.35 -1.07
CA THR A 73 3.94 -19.64 -2.33
C THR A 73 5.19 -18.94 -2.88
N ASN A 74 6.04 -18.35 -2.03
CA ASN A 74 7.32 -17.80 -2.47
C ASN A 74 8.22 -18.90 -3.05
N SER A 75 8.37 -20.03 -2.36
CA SER A 75 9.17 -21.16 -2.86
C SER A 75 8.61 -21.73 -4.17
N LEU A 76 7.28 -21.75 -4.34
CA LEU A 76 6.65 -22.15 -5.61
C LEU A 76 7.02 -21.19 -6.74
N LEU A 77 6.98 -19.87 -6.51
CA LEU A 77 7.40 -18.87 -7.49
C LEU A 77 8.88 -19.04 -7.87
N GLU A 78 9.75 -19.29 -6.89
CA GLU A 78 11.17 -19.57 -7.12
C GLU A 78 11.38 -20.83 -7.98
N MET A 79 10.66 -21.91 -7.71
CA MET A 79 10.71 -23.14 -8.51
C MET A 79 10.19 -22.94 -9.94
N MET A 80 9.24 -22.01 -10.15
CA MET A 80 8.76 -21.63 -11.49
C MET A 80 9.73 -20.71 -12.25
N GLY A 81 10.84 -20.30 -11.62
CA GLY A 81 11.88 -19.48 -12.22
C GLY A 81 11.76 -17.98 -11.96
N PHE A 82 10.84 -17.55 -11.08
CA PHE A 82 10.80 -16.16 -10.64
C PHE A 82 11.85 -15.92 -9.55
N SER A 83 12.35 -14.69 -9.46
CA SER A 83 13.19 -14.24 -8.36
C SER A 83 12.62 -12.93 -7.84
N ALA A 84 12.42 -12.84 -6.52
CA ALA A 84 11.93 -11.61 -5.92
C ALA A 84 12.95 -10.49 -6.15
N LYS A 85 12.50 -9.35 -6.68
CA LYS A 85 13.34 -8.15 -6.78
C LYS A 85 13.46 -7.43 -5.44
N SER A 86 12.44 -7.56 -4.59
CA SER A 86 12.46 -6.99 -3.25
C SER A 86 11.54 -7.72 -2.29
N TYR A 87 11.93 -7.75 -1.02
CA TYR A 87 11.08 -8.02 0.14
C TYR A 87 10.84 -6.72 0.94
N GLN A 88 9.60 -6.48 1.37
CA GLN A 88 9.21 -5.23 2.02
C GLN A 88 8.23 -5.41 3.19
N GLU A 89 8.49 -4.69 4.28
CA GLU A 89 7.67 -4.65 5.50
C GLU A 89 6.97 -3.29 5.69
N THR A 90 5.75 -3.30 6.21
CA THR A 90 4.97 -2.09 6.56
C THR A 90 4.16 -2.38 7.82
N LYS A 91 3.90 -1.35 8.63
CA LYS A 91 2.91 -1.39 9.69
C LYS A 91 1.75 -0.50 9.28
N ARG A 92 0.53 -0.99 9.43
CA ARG A 92 -0.69 -0.25 9.10
C ARG A 92 -1.60 -0.17 10.30
N THR A 93 -2.12 1.02 10.55
CA THR A 93 -3.21 1.23 11.50
C THR A 93 -4.46 1.61 10.74
N SER A 94 -5.50 0.79 10.86
CA SER A 94 -6.75 0.95 10.12
C SER A 94 -7.80 1.68 10.93
N TYR A 95 -8.52 2.58 10.29
CA TYR A 95 -9.63 3.34 10.84
C TYR A 95 -10.80 3.40 9.87
N THR A 96 -11.99 3.71 10.39
CA THR A 96 -13.11 4.21 9.59
C THR A 96 -13.45 5.63 10.03
N LEU A 97 -13.80 6.49 9.09
CA LEU A 97 -14.30 7.84 9.37
C LEU A 97 -15.28 8.26 8.29
N ASP A 98 -16.52 8.54 8.70
CA ASP A 98 -17.57 9.10 7.85
C ASP A 98 -17.77 8.35 6.50
N GLY A 99 -17.81 7.02 6.61
CA GLY A 99 -18.00 6.10 5.48
C GLY A 99 -16.74 5.77 4.67
N ALA A 100 -15.59 6.38 4.99
CA ALA A 100 -14.31 6.06 4.35
C ALA A 100 -13.44 5.14 5.21
N ASP A 101 -12.61 4.35 4.54
CA ASP A 101 -11.53 3.57 5.13
C ASP A 101 -10.25 4.40 5.14
N LEU A 102 -9.60 4.45 6.28
CA LEU A 102 -8.39 5.25 6.52
C LEU A 102 -7.27 4.34 6.96
N GLU A 103 -6.15 4.38 6.25
CA GLU A 103 -5.04 3.46 6.46
C GLU A 103 -3.76 4.26 6.72
N LEU A 104 -3.37 4.35 8.00
CA LEU A 104 -2.14 5.02 8.39
C LEU A 104 -0.97 4.04 8.20
N ASP A 105 -0.21 4.27 7.14
CA ASP A 105 0.89 3.43 6.73
C ASP A 105 2.22 3.96 7.23
N THR A 106 2.94 3.11 7.96
CA THR A 106 4.32 3.34 8.37
C THR A 106 5.24 2.44 7.55
N TRP A 107 6.14 3.06 6.81
CA TRP A 107 7.13 2.37 5.97
C TRP A 107 8.55 2.68 6.46
N PRO A 108 9.52 1.73 6.36
CA PRO A 108 10.88 1.98 6.79
C PRO A 108 11.57 3.10 6.01
N GLY A 109 12.14 4.08 6.73
CA GLY A 109 12.97 5.14 6.13
C GLY A 109 12.21 6.37 5.60
N ILE A 110 10.89 6.43 5.72
CA ILE A 110 10.08 7.62 5.39
C ILE A 110 9.05 7.92 6.49
N PRO A 111 8.55 9.17 6.60
CA PRO A 111 7.44 9.48 7.50
C PRO A 111 6.18 8.67 7.13
N PRO A 112 5.31 8.33 8.12
CA PRO A 112 4.03 7.72 7.84
C PRO A 112 3.14 8.61 6.98
N TYR A 113 2.29 7.99 6.17
CA TYR A 113 1.29 8.68 5.37
C TYR A 113 -0.07 8.00 5.51
N LEU A 114 -1.15 8.75 5.26
CA LEU A 114 -2.52 8.28 5.38
C LEU A 114 -3.10 8.01 3.99
N GLU A 115 -3.55 6.80 3.73
CA GLU A 115 -4.41 6.51 2.58
C GLU A 115 -5.88 6.71 3.00
N ILE A 116 -6.67 7.35 2.13
CA ILE A 116 -8.11 7.56 2.31
C ILE A 116 -8.80 6.89 1.13
N GLU A 117 -9.56 5.83 1.41
CA GLU A 117 -10.33 5.08 0.41
C GLU A 117 -11.82 5.29 0.66
N ALA A 118 -12.54 5.72 -0.37
CA ALA A 118 -13.98 5.96 -0.31
C ALA A 118 -14.64 5.66 -1.66
N ALA A 119 -15.97 5.61 -1.67
CA ALA A 119 -16.74 5.25 -2.86
C ALA A 119 -16.54 6.23 -4.04
N THR A 120 -16.25 7.51 -3.75
CA THR A 120 -16.04 8.53 -4.77
C THR A 120 -14.88 9.45 -4.41
N LYS A 121 -14.30 10.12 -5.42
CA LYS A 121 -13.31 11.17 -5.21
C LYS A 121 -13.84 12.30 -4.30
N ALA A 122 -15.13 12.65 -4.43
CA ALA A 122 -15.75 13.68 -3.60
C ALA A 122 -15.77 13.27 -2.12
N ASP A 123 -16.01 11.99 -1.82
CA ASP A 123 -15.96 11.47 -0.44
C ASP A 123 -14.54 11.51 0.13
N VAL A 124 -13.53 11.17 -0.68
CA VAL A 124 -12.12 11.27 -0.28
C VAL A 124 -11.77 12.71 0.11
N VAL A 125 -12.10 13.69 -0.73
CA VAL A 125 -11.83 15.12 -0.45
C VAL A 125 -12.56 15.58 0.81
N ARG A 126 -13.84 15.23 0.95
CA ARG A 126 -14.65 15.59 2.11
C ARG A 126 -14.06 15.05 3.42
N VAL A 127 -13.56 13.81 3.43
CA VAL A 127 -12.93 13.21 4.60
C VAL A 127 -11.56 13.84 4.89
N ALA A 128 -10.78 14.17 3.87
CA ALA A 128 -9.54 14.93 4.03
C ALA A 128 -9.78 16.30 4.66
N GLU A 129 -10.83 17.01 4.25
CA GLU A 129 -11.22 18.31 4.81
C GLU A 129 -11.62 18.22 6.30
N LEU A 130 -12.29 17.12 6.72
CA LEU A 130 -12.58 16.88 8.14
C LEU A 130 -11.30 16.79 8.99
N LEU A 131 -10.22 16.29 8.41
CA LEU A 131 -8.90 16.17 9.02
C LEU A 131 -8.02 17.42 8.84
N GLY A 132 -8.52 18.44 8.13
CA GLY A 132 -7.85 19.72 7.93
C GLY A 132 -6.92 19.78 6.71
N TYR A 133 -7.07 18.85 5.76
CA TYR A 133 -6.34 18.84 4.49
C TYR A 133 -7.24 19.32 3.34
N THR A 134 -6.66 19.95 2.34
CA THR A 134 -7.35 20.36 1.12
C THR A 134 -7.11 19.36 0.00
N GLU A 135 -7.88 19.43 -1.09
CA GLU A 135 -7.63 18.60 -2.27
C GLU A 135 -6.20 18.77 -2.83
N ALA A 136 -5.60 19.96 -2.69
CA ALA A 136 -4.24 20.24 -3.14
C ALA A 136 -3.15 19.51 -2.32
N ASP A 137 -3.47 19.07 -1.10
CA ASP A 137 -2.58 18.28 -0.25
C ASP A 137 -2.62 16.79 -0.59
N LEU A 138 -3.62 16.36 -1.38
CA LEU A 138 -3.82 14.97 -1.76
C LEU A 138 -2.98 14.60 -2.98
N THR A 139 -2.61 13.32 -3.06
CA THR A 139 -1.89 12.77 -4.20
C THR A 139 -2.38 11.35 -4.51
N GLY A 140 -2.41 11.00 -5.80
CA GLY A 140 -2.62 9.63 -6.27
C GLY A 140 -1.31 8.86 -6.45
N GLU A 141 -0.20 9.38 -5.94
CA GLU A 141 1.11 8.76 -6.08
C GLU A 141 1.19 7.40 -5.37
N ASN A 142 1.76 6.43 -6.07
CA ASN A 142 2.10 5.14 -5.47
C ASN A 142 3.32 5.25 -4.52
N THR A 143 3.55 4.19 -3.74
CA THR A 143 4.66 4.14 -2.77
C THR A 143 6.03 4.39 -3.37
N ILE A 144 6.30 3.99 -4.63
CA ILE A 144 7.59 4.26 -5.29
C ILE A 144 7.81 5.77 -5.42
N LYS A 145 6.80 6.52 -5.88
CA LYS A 145 6.87 7.97 -6.01
C LYS A 145 6.97 8.66 -4.65
N ILE A 146 6.28 8.17 -3.63
CA ILE A 146 6.41 8.67 -2.25
C ILE A 146 7.86 8.54 -1.76
N TYR A 147 8.50 7.37 -1.92
CA TYR A 147 9.92 7.20 -1.57
C TYR A 147 10.84 8.13 -2.36
N ALA A 148 10.57 8.34 -3.65
CA ALA A 148 11.36 9.23 -4.50
C ALA A 148 11.31 10.70 -4.01
N ARG A 149 10.18 11.17 -3.45
CA ARG A 149 10.09 12.50 -2.81
C ARG A 149 11.05 12.67 -1.62
N HIS A 150 11.44 11.55 -1.00
CA HIS A 150 12.41 11.51 0.09
C HIS A 150 13.84 11.19 -0.41
N GLY A 151 14.08 11.20 -1.73
CA GLY A 151 15.39 10.94 -2.32
C GLY A 151 15.81 9.47 -2.30
N ILE A 152 14.86 8.55 -2.12
CA ILE A 152 15.11 7.11 -2.03
C ILE A 152 14.54 6.41 -3.26
N ASP A 153 15.37 5.69 -4.00
CA ASP A 153 14.91 4.80 -5.06
C ASP A 153 14.52 3.44 -4.48
N LEU A 154 13.22 3.25 -4.24
CA LEU A 154 12.66 2.02 -3.67
C LEU A 154 12.99 0.77 -4.52
N ASN A 155 13.13 0.90 -5.84
CA ASN A 155 13.40 -0.26 -6.71
C ASN A 155 14.82 -0.82 -6.52
N THR A 156 15.73 -0.05 -5.92
CA THR A 156 17.10 -0.51 -5.63
C THR A 156 17.21 -1.27 -4.30
N ILE A 157 16.18 -1.22 -3.46
CA ILE A 157 16.19 -1.84 -2.13
C ILE A 157 15.68 -3.28 -2.23
N ARG A 158 16.59 -4.24 -2.05
CA ARG A 158 16.25 -5.67 -2.03
C ARG A 158 15.49 -6.09 -0.78
N GLU A 159 15.79 -5.47 0.35
CA GLU A 159 15.24 -5.81 1.66
C GLU A 159 14.88 -4.52 2.39
N LEU A 160 13.59 -4.25 2.55
CA LEU A 160 13.06 -3.09 3.25
C LEU A 160 12.36 -3.56 4.53
N ARG A 161 13.00 -3.35 5.68
CA ARG A 161 12.58 -3.88 6.98
C ARG A 161 12.62 -2.80 8.07
N PHE A 162 11.89 -3.03 9.15
CA PHE A 162 11.93 -2.16 10.35
C PHE A 162 13.18 -2.35 11.20
#